data_AF-A0A2S6H012-F1
#
_entry.id   AF-A0A2S6H012-F1
#
_cell.length_a   1.000
_cell.length_b   1.000
_cell.length_c   1.000
_cell.angle_alpha   90.00
_cell.angle_beta   90.00
_cell.angle_gamma   90.00
#
_symmetry.space_group_name_H-M   'P 1'
#
loop_
_entity.id
_entity.type
_entity.pdbx_description
1 polymer ?
#
loop_
_entity_poly.entity_id
_entity_poly.type
_entity_poly.pdbx_seq_one_letter_code
_entity_poly.pdbx_strand_id
1 'polypeptide(L)'
;MDEAHTAVDLLAAKRQKMPGDLADLHFQLGQDLTWLHLNWKEFKRLFAASEKHIALLNATAPRFFARYEQAVWHDTLLHLCRLTDPPQSVGKDNLTIRRLIPLVTDSTLAARVKLEVEEAVRNTGFARDWRNRRLAHRDLAQVLVPQLYPLARASRADVEAALESLCKVMNSVELHYENATTSYWNVIVADSGAEALLYYLSSGLDADETRKKEGKRWKPVHY
;
A
#
# COMPACT_ATOMS: atom_id res chain seq x y z
N MET A 1 -6.46 20.38 -15.60
CA MET A 1 -7.80 20.00 -15.11
C MET A 1 -7.58 19.46 -13.72
N ASP A 2 -8.18 20.11 -12.74
CA ASP A 2 -7.86 19.94 -11.31
C ASP A 2 -8.36 18.57 -10.80
N GLU A 3 -7.48 17.78 -10.16
CA GLU A 3 -7.78 16.41 -9.69
C GLU A 3 -9.00 16.36 -8.77
N ALA A 4 -9.20 17.41 -7.98
CA ALA A 4 -10.35 17.55 -7.09
C ALA A 4 -11.68 17.58 -7.85
N HIS A 5 -11.73 18.24 -9.01
CA HIS A 5 -12.93 18.28 -9.84
C HIS A 5 -13.21 16.90 -10.46
N THR A 6 -12.16 16.18 -10.89
CA THR A 6 -12.31 14.83 -11.47
C THR A 6 -12.80 13.81 -10.43
N ALA A 7 -12.31 13.85 -9.19
CA ALA A 7 -12.75 12.94 -8.13
C ALA A 7 -14.23 13.13 -7.76
N VAL A 8 -14.70 14.39 -7.72
CA VAL A 8 -16.11 14.73 -7.46
C VAL A 8 -17.02 14.20 -8.56
N ASP A 9 -16.64 14.39 -9.82
CA ASP A 9 -17.41 13.92 -10.97
C ASP A 9 -17.48 12.39 -11.01
N LEU A 10 -16.38 11.70 -10.72
CA LEU A 10 -16.33 10.24 -10.65
C LEU A 10 -17.25 9.70 -9.54
N LEU A 11 -17.21 10.28 -8.33
CA LEU A 11 -18.10 9.86 -7.24
C LEU A 11 -19.58 10.14 -7.58
N ALA A 12 -19.88 11.29 -8.19
CA ALA A 12 -21.23 11.61 -8.63
C ALA A 12 -21.77 10.58 -9.65
N ALA A 13 -20.92 10.15 -10.60
CA ALA A 13 -21.27 9.09 -11.55
C ALA A 13 -21.51 7.73 -10.86
N LYS A 14 -20.70 7.38 -9.85
CA LYS A 14 -20.90 6.13 -9.07
C LYS A 14 -22.21 6.13 -8.30
N ARG A 15 -22.58 7.26 -7.67
CA ARG A 15 -23.85 7.42 -6.93
C ARG A 15 -25.10 7.24 -7.79
N GLN A 16 -25.00 7.41 -9.11
CA GLN A 16 -26.12 7.14 -10.03
C GLN A 16 -26.34 5.63 -10.27
N LYS A 17 -25.32 4.79 -10.03
CA LYS A 17 -25.32 3.36 -10.37
C LYS A 17 -25.38 2.44 -9.15
N MET A 18 -24.75 2.84 -8.04
CA MET A 18 -24.68 2.05 -6.81
C MET A 18 -25.71 2.54 -5.77
N PRO A 19 -26.38 1.62 -5.05
CA PRO A 19 -27.42 1.98 -4.08
C PRO A 19 -26.86 2.55 -2.78
N GLY A 20 -27.59 3.51 -2.19
CA GLY A 20 -27.31 4.04 -0.85
C GLY A 20 -25.87 4.49 -0.66
N ASP A 21 -25.29 4.16 0.49
CA ASP A 21 -23.91 4.52 0.83
C ASP A 21 -22.84 3.66 0.12
N LEU A 22 -23.24 2.68 -0.72
CA LEU A 22 -22.29 1.78 -1.37
C LEU A 22 -21.33 2.54 -2.29
N ALA A 23 -21.83 3.55 -3.01
CA ALA A 23 -21.04 4.37 -3.93
C ALA A 23 -19.88 5.07 -3.20
N ASP A 24 -20.21 5.75 -2.11
CA ASP A 24 -19.27 6.51 -1.29
C ASP A 24 -18.23 5.60 -0.64
N LEU A 25 -18.68 4.48 -0.06
CA LEU A 25 -17.80 3.52 0.59
C LEU A 25 -16.86 2.85 -0.43
N HIS A 26 -17.39 2.40 -1.58
CA HIS A 26 -16.60 1.80 -2.65
C HIS A 26 -15.57 2.79 -3.20
N PHE A 27 -15.98 4.03 -3.45
CA PHE A 27 -15.08 5.07 -3.95
C PHE A 27 -13.92 5.33 -3.00
N GLN A 28 -14.18 5.56 -1.71
CA GLN A 28 -13.13 5.84 -0.72
C GLN A 28 -12.18 4.66 -0.53
N LEU A 29 -12.71 3.43 -0.45
CA LEU A 29 -11.89 2.21 -0.42
C LEU A 29 -11.04 2.05 -1.69
N GLY A 30 -11.58 2.43 -2.84
CA GLY A 30 -10.87 2.42 -4.12
C GLY A 30 -9.70 3.41 -4.13
N GLN A 31 -9.87 4.60 -3.54
CA GLN A 31 -8.79 5.58 -3.39
C GLN A 31 -7.68 5.03 -2.49
N ASP A 32 -8.04 4.49 -1.32
CA ASP A 32 -7.08 3.88 -0.39
C ASP A 32 -6.30 2.72 -1.03
N LEU A 33 -7.01 1.85 -1.75
CA LEU A 33 -6.37 0.73 -2.46
C LEU A 33 -5.45 1.23 -3.58
N THR A 34 -5.86 2.25 -4.34
CA THR A 34 -5.03 2.87 -5.37
C THR A 34 -3.74 3.44 -4.77
N TRP A 35 -3.85 4.15 -3.65
CA TRP A 35 -2.69 4.68 -2.93
C TRP A 35 -1.76 3.59 -2.42
N LEU A 36 -2.32 2.50 -1.89
CA LEU A 36 -1.55 1.34 -1.46
C LEU A 36 -0.78 0.70 -2.62
N HIS A 37 -1.42 0.54 -3.79
CA HIS A 37 -0.74 0.02 -4.99
C HIS A 37 0.36 0.95 -5.49
N LEU A 38 0.15 2.27 -5.43
CA LEU A 38 1.18 3.26 -5.79
C LEU A 38 2.40 3.13 -4.89
N ASN A 39 2.20 3.15 -3.56
CA ASN A 39 3.29 2.98 -2.60
C ASN A 39 4.01 1.64 -2.76
N TRP A 40 3.27 0.57 -3.03
CA TRP A 40 3.85 -0.75 -3.28
C TRP A 40 4.67 -0.80 -4.56
N LYS A 41 4.22 -0.14 -5.63
CA LYS A 41 4.94 -0.04 -6.89
C LYS A 41 6.26 0.73 -6.71
N GLU A 42 6.23 1.85 -5.99
CA GLU A 42 7.42 2.64 -5.63
C GLU A 42 8.40 1.83 -4.78
N PHE A 43 7.90 1.15 -3.73
CA PHE A 43 8.69 0.25 -2.90
C PHE A 43 9.39 -0.81 -3.75
N LYS A 44 8.65 -1.47 -4.64
CA LYS A 44 9.22 -2.49 -5.51
C LYS A 44 10.26 -1.90 -6.45
N ARG A 45 10.04 -0.70 -6.98
CA ARG A 45 11.01 -0.07 -7.89
C ARG A 45 12.35 0.18 -7.21
N LEU A 46 12.32 0.68 -5.97
CA LEU A 46 13.53 0.98 -5.20
C LEU A 46 14.22 -0.29 -4.67
N PHE A 47 13.45 -1.21 -4.09
CA PHE A 47 14.00 -2.27 -3.24
C PHE A 47 13.85 -3.70 -3.80
N ALA A 48 13.07 -3.89 -4.86
CA ALA A 48 12.75 -5.21 -5.40
C ALA A 48 13.09 -5.41 -6.87
N ALA A 49 13.39 -4.34 -7.62
CA ALA A 49 13.48 -4.40 -9.07
C ALA A 49 14.84 -4.90 -9.59
N SER A 50 15.95 -4.53 -8.94
CA SER A 50 17.28 -5.01 -9.35
C SER A 50 18.34 -4.83 -8.26
N GLU A 51 19.38 -5.67 -8.31
CA GLU A 51 20.59 -5.51 -7.48
C GLU A 51 21.30 -4.17 -7.74
N LYS A 52 21.22 -3.66 -8.98
CA LYS A 52 21.78 -2.36 -9.36
C LYS A 52 21.14 -1.21 -8.57
N HIS A 53 19.82 -1.24 -8.38
CA HIS A 53 19.15 -0.21 -7.58
C HIS A 53 19.58 -0.28 -6.12
N ILE A 54 19.60 -1.49 -5.54
CA ILE A 54 20.07 -1.69 -4.16
C ILE A 54 21.52 -1.20 -3.98
N ALA A 55 22.41 -1.52 -4.93
CA ALA A 55 23.79 -1.05 -4.89
C ALA A 55 23.87 0.49 -4.92
N LEU A 56 23.06 1.13 -5.76
CA LEU A 56 22.99 2.59 -5.86
C LEU A 56 22.50 3.23 -4.55
N LEU A 57 21.43 2.71 -3.95
CA LEU A 57 20.91 3.20 -2.66
C LEU A 57 21.94 3.02 -1.54
N ASN A 58 22.63 1.88 -1.50
CA ASN A 58 23.65 1.59 -0.51
C ASN A 58 24.92 2.45 -0.68
N ALA A 59 25.29 2.79 -1.92
CA ALA A 59 26.43 3.65 -2.21
C ALA A 59 26.18 5.12 -1.84
N THR A 60 24.92 5.55 -1.87
CA THR A 60 24.56 6.96 -1.68
C THR A 60 24.22 7.30 -0.22
N ALA A 61 23.25 6.60 0.37
CA ALA A 61 22.76 6.91 1.71
C ALA A 61 22.23 5.65 2.43
N PRO A 62 23.11 4.68 2.75
CA PRO A 62 22.69 3.34 3.16
C PRO A 62 21.80 3.33 4.41
N ARG A 63 22.14 4.13 5.42
CA ARG A 63 21.35 4.23 6.66
C ARG A 63 19.97 4.87 6.45
N PHE A 64 19.89 5.83 5.53
CA PHE A 64 18.62 6.48 5.21
C PHE A 64 17.71 5.50 4.46
N PHE A 65 18.21 4.85 3.42
CA PHE A 65 17.42 3.92 2.63
C PHE A 65 17.01 2.67 3.39
N ALA A 66 17.85 2.14 4.29
CA ALA A 66 17.44 1.05 5.19
C ALA A 66 16.27 1.45 6.10
N ARG A 67 16.27 2.69 6.62
CA ARG A 67 15.16 3.21 7.44
C ARG A 67 13.92 3.43 6.58
N TYR A 68 14.08 3.99 5.39
CA TYR A 68 12.97 4.26 4.47
C TYR A 68 12.30 2.97 4.01
N GLU A 69 13.08 1.96 3.63
CA GLU A 69 12.58 0.62 3.28
C GLU A 69 11.72 0.05 4.40
N GLN A 70 12.22 0.06 5.63
CA GLN A 70 11.49 -0.43 6.79
C GLN A 70 10.20 0.38 7.05
N ALA A 71 10.25 1.70 6.91
CA ALA A 71 9.09 2.56 7.13
C ALA A 71 7.98 2.28 6.11
N VAL A 72 8.31 2.22 4.81
CA VAL A 72 7.34 1.93 3.75
C VAL A 72 6.80 0.51 3.87
N TRP A 73 7.65 -0.47 4.24
CA TRP A 73 7.22 -1.82 4.54
C TRP A 73 6.19 -1.86 5.67
N HIS A 74 6.46 -1.22 6.80
CA HIS A 74 5.54 -1.17 7.93
C HIS A 74 4.23 -0.45 7.57
N ASP A 75 4.29 0.67 6.85
CA ASP A 75 3.10 1.39 6.40
C ASP A 75 2.23 0.51 5.48
N THR A 76 2.84 -0.23 4.56
CA THR A 76 2.14 -1.20 3.69
C THR A 76 1.36 -2.21 4.52
N LEU A 77 1.98 -2.80 5.55
CA LEU A 77 1.30 -3.77 6.44
C LEU A 77 0.15 -3.12 7.21
N LEU A 78 0.34 -1.91 7.73
CA LEU A 78 -0.71 -1.18 8.44
C LEU A 78 -1.88 -0.81 7.52
N HIS A 79 -1.60 -0.46 6.26
CA HIS A 79 -2.63 -0.13 5.28
C HIS A 79 -3.47 -1.36 4.92
N LEU A 80 -2.85 -2.53 4.71
CA LEU A 80 -3.55 -3.81 4.55
C LEU A 80 -4.47 -4.12 5.75
N CYS A 81 -4.02 -3.83 6.97
CA CYS A 81 -4.85 -3.99 8.16
C CYS A 81 -6.08 -3.08 8.12
N ARG A 82 -5.89 -1.77 7.89
CA ARG A 82 -6.98 -0.78 7.85
C ARG A 82 -8.09 -1.18 6.88
N LEU A 83 -7.72 -1.63 5.68
CA LEU A 83 -8.68 -2.07 4.65
C LEU A 83 -9.48 -3.31 5.07
N THR A 84 -8.94 -4.18 5.94
CA THR A 84 -9.52 -5.49 6.29
C THR A 84 -9.92 -5.64 7.75
N ASP A 85 -9.80 -4.60 8.56
CA ASP A 85 -10.17 -4.62 9.97
C ASP A 85 -11.68 -4.73 10.20
N PRO A 86 -12.13 -5.02 11.42
CA PRO A 86 -13.55 -4.99 11.74
C PRO A 86 -14.17 -3.63 11.42
N PRO A 87 -15.46 -3.56 11.05
CA PRO A 87 -16.15 -2.31 10.78
C PRO A 87 -16.04 -1.30 11.90
N GLN A 88 -15.95 -1.74 13.16
CA GLN A 88 -15.83 -0.86 14.32
C GLN A 88 -14.62 -1.26 15.17
N SER A 89 -13.95 -0.29 15.78
CA SER A 89 -12.88 -0.51 16.75
C SER A 89 -12.93 0.54 17.85
N VAL A 90 -12.94 0.09 19.11
CA VAL A 90 -12.99 0.97 20.29
C VAL A 90 -14.12 2.01 20.19
N GLY A 91 -15.30 1.57 19.74
CA GLY A 91 -16.49 2.42 19.59
C GLY A 91 -16.51 3.32 18.34
N LYS A 92 -15.45 3.35 17.53
CA LYS A 92 -15.38 4.19 16.31
C LYS A 92 -15.55 3.36 15.03
N ASP A 93 -16.20 3.95 14.04
CA ASP A 93 -16.37 3.36 12.71
C ASP A 93 -15.07 3.43 11.89
N ASN A 94 -14.72 2.31 11.26
CA ASN A 94 -13.59 2.16 10.36
C ASN A 94 -14.08 2.08 8.90
N LEU A 95 -13.34 2.71 7.99
CA LEU A 95 -13.46 2.46 6.56
C LEU A 95 -12.81 1.11 6.24
N THR A 96 -13.60 0.10 5.86
CA THR A 96 -13.13 -1.26 5.54
C THR A 96 -14.01 -1.92 4.49
N ILE A 97 -13.43 -2.79 3.68
CA ILE A 97 -14.13 -3.62 2.69
C ILE A 97 -15.26 -4.47 3.32
N ARG A 98 -15.16 -4.80 4.62
CA ARG A 98 -16.20 -5.57 5.32
C ARG A 98 -17.56 -4.86 5.37
N ARG A 99 -17.57 -3.53 5.25
CA ARG A 99 -18.78 -2.71 5.22
C ARG A 99 -19.51 -2.77 3.88
N LEU A 100 -18.89 -3.27 2.82
CA LEU A 100 -19.54 -3.42 1.52
C LEU A 100 -20.65 -4.48 1.58
N ILE A 101 -20.44 -5.57 2.32
CA ILE A 101 -21.34 -6.74 2.38
C ILE A 101 -22.81 -6.35 2.67
N PRO A 102 -23.13 -5.62 3.76
CA PRO A 102 -24.52 -5.26 4.06
C PRO A 102 -25.12 -4.20 3.12
N LEU A 103 -24.30 -3.50 2.32
CA LEU A 103 -24.74 -2.44 1.41
C LEU A 103 -25.01 -2.96 -0.01
N VAL A 104 -24.55 -4.16 -0.34
CA VAL A 104 -24.86 -4.83 -1.60
C VAL A 104 -26.27 -5.42 -1.52
N THR A 105 -27.18 -4.90 -2.33
CA THR A 105 -28.60 -5.30 -2.34
C THR A 105 -28.85 -6.60 -3.11
N ASP A 106 -28.03 -6.92 -4.11
CA ASP A 106 -28.13 -8.18 -4.84
C ASP A 106 -27.57 -9.34 -4.00
N SER A 107 -28.43 -10.30 -3.68
CA SER A 107 -28.08 -11.41 -2.78
C SER A 107 -26.96 -12.32 -3.30
N THR A 108 -26.87 -12.51 -4.62
CA THR A 108 -25.84 -13.34 -5.25
C THR A 108 -24.48 -12.66 -5.16
N LEU A 109 -24.44 -11.37 -5.49
CA LEU A 109 -23.24 -10.55 -5.35
C LEU A 109 -22.83 -10.43 -3.88
N ALA A 110 -23.76 -10.20 -2.96
CA ALA A 110 -23.46 -10.09 -1.52
C ALA A 110 -22.80 -11.37 -0.98
N ALA A 111 -23.30 -12.55 -1.37
CA ALA A 111 -22.71 -13.83 -0.99
C ALA A 111 -21.29 -13.99 -1.56
N ARG A 112 -21.08 -13.61 -2.82
CA ARG A 112 -19.75 -13.62 -3.46
C ARG A 112 -18.78 -12.66 -2.77
N VAL A 113 -19.18 -11.40 -2.60
CA VAL A 113 -18.37 -10.36 -1.94
C VAL A 113 -18.02 -10.78 -0.52
N LYS A 114 -18.93 -11.43 0.21
CA LYS A 114 -18.63 -11.97 1.54
C LYS A 114 -17.47 -12.98 1.50
N LEU A 115 -17.49 -13.95 0.58
CA LEU A 115 -16.42 -14.94 0.45
C LEU A 115 -15.08 -14.29 0.07
N GLU A 116 -15.11 -13.31 -0.82
CA GLU A 116 -13.92 -12.56 -1.26
C GLU A 116 -13.34 -11.69 -0.13
N VAL A 117 -14.21 -11.07 0.69
CA VAL A 117 -13.80 -10.33 1.89
C VAL A 117 -13.17 -11.27 2.91
N GLU A 118 -13.77 -12.44 3.17
CA GLU A 118 -13.19 -13.44 4.07
C GLU A 118 -11.82 -13.93 3.58
N GLU A 119 -11.64 -14.09 2.27
CA GLU A 119 -10.36 -14.38 1.64
C GLU A 119 -9.33 -13.27 1.87
N ALA A 120 -9.68 -12.00 1.60
CA ALA A 120 -8.81 -10.86 1.84
C ALA A 120 -8.42 -10.72 3.32
N VAL A 121 -9.35 -11.00 4.24
CA VAL A 121 -9.10 -11.00 5.69
C VAL A 121 -8.10 -12.09 6.09
N ARG A 122 -8.20 -13.29 5.51
CA ARG A 122 -7.23 -14.38 5.74
C ARG A 122 -5.86 -14.01 5.18
N ASN A 123 -5.81 -13.51 3.94
CA ASN A 123 -4.56 -13.15 3.28
C ASN A 123 -3.84 -11.98 3.96
N THR A 124 -4.55 -11.12 4.69
CA THR A 124 -3.95 -10.05 5.52
C THR A 124 -3.66 -10.46 6.97
N GLY A 125 -3.85 -11.73 7.33
CA GLY A 125 -3.65 -12.24 8.69
C GLY A 125 -2.23 -12.00 9.23
N PHE A 126 -1.21 -12.15 8.38
CA PHE A 126 0.18 -11.89 8.74
C PHE A 126 0.42 -10.42 9.11
N ALA A 127 -0.16 -9.48 8.36
CA ALA A 127 -0.02 -8.05 8.63
C ALA A 127 -0.66 -7.68 9.97
N ARG A 128 -1.76 -8.34 10.34
CA ARG A 128 -2.45 -8.14 11.61
C ARG A 128 -1.63 -8.62 12.81
N ASP A 129 -0.94 -9.75 12.69
CA ASP A 129 0.02 -10.21 13.71
C ASP A 129 1.12 -9.16 13.93
N TRP A 130 1.72 -8.66 12.84
CA TRP A 130 2.72 -7.59 12.89
C TRP A 130 2.21 -6.32 13.55
N ARG A 131 1.01 -5.85 13.17
CA ARG A 131 0.40 -4.68 13.80
C ARG A 131 0.24 -4.87 15.30
N ASN A 132 -0.36 -6.00 15.69
CA ASN A 132 -0.75 -6.26 17.07
C ASN A 132 0.44 -6.49 17.99
N ARG A 133 1.60 -6.89 17.46
CA ARG A 133 2.75 -7.29 18.29
C ARG A 133 3.97 -6.41 18.12
N ARG A 134 4.07 -5.65 17.03
CA ARG A 134 5.25 -4.82 16.73
C ARG A 134 4.94 -3.38 16.30
N LEU A 135 3.94 -3.15 15.43
CA LEU A 135 3.79 -1.85 14.76
C LEU A 135 2.92 -0.86 15.53
N ALA A 136 1.71 -1.27 15.93
CA ALA A 136 0.80 -0.41 16.69
C ALA A 136 0.87 -0.68 18.20
N HIS A 137 1.23 -1.89 18.57
CA HIS A 137 1.47 -2.29 19.95
C HIS A 137 2.83 -2.95 20.06
N ARG A 138 3.43 -2.87 21.26
CA ARG A 138 4.70 -3.53 21.57
C ARG A 138 4.41 -4.69 22.49
N ASP A 139 4.22 -5.87 21.89
CA ASP A 139 3.98 -7.09 22.65
C ASP A 139 5.20 -7.44 23.50
N LEU A 140 4.99 -7.63 24.80
CA LEU A 140 6.08 -7.81 25.76
C LEU A 140 6.85 -9.11 25.50
N ALA A 141 6.14 -10.20 25.22
CA ALA A 141 6.76 -11.49 24.95
C ALA A 141 7.59 -11.47 23.66
N GLN A 142 7.06 -10.85 22.60
CA GLN A 142 7.79 -10.63 21.35
C GLN A 142 9.07 -9.82 21.56
N VAL A 143 9.05 -8.82 22.46
CA VAL A 143 10.23 -7.98 22.76
C VAL A 143 11.28 -8.72 23.58
N LEU A 144 10.87 -9.45 24.63
CA LEU A 144 11.79 -10.09 25.56
C LEU A 144 12.39 -11.40 25.03
N VAL A 145 11.59 -12.19 24.28
CA VAL A 145 11.98 -13.52 23.79
C VAL A 145 11.48 -13.76 22.35
N PRO A 146 11.93 -12.98 21.37
CA PRO A 146 11.45 -13.04 19.98
C PRO A 146 11.64 -14.41 19.32
N GLN A 147 12.60 -15.22 19.77
CA GLN A 147 12.88 -16.54 19.20
C GLN A 147 11.80 -17.57 19.53
N LEU A 148 11.16 -17.44 20.71
CA LEU A 148 10.06 -18.31 21.14
C LEU A 148 8.71 -17.82 20.62
N TYR A 149 8.62 -16.52 20.32
CA TYR A 149 7.41 -15.87 19.85
C TYR A 149 7.71 -15.08 18.57
N PRO A 150 8.06 -15.76 17.46
CA PRO A 150 8.32 -15.07 16.20
C PRO A 150 7.04 -14.38 15.70
N LEU A 151 7.23 -13.29 14.95
CA LEU A 151 6.13 -12.72 14.17
C LEU A 151 5.77 -13.66 13.02
N ALA A 152 4.54 -13.57 12.55
CA ALA A 152 4.12 -14.25 11.33
C ALA A 152 5.08 -13.89 10.18
N ARG A 153 5.37 -14.87 9.32
CA ARG A 153 6.13 -14.62 8.10
C ARG A 153 5.38 -13.57 7.27
N ALA A 154 6.08 -12.52 6.89
CA ALA A 154 5.57 -11.47 6.01
C ALA A 154 6.55 -11.33 4.85
N SER A 155 6.10 -11.65 3.64
CA SER A 155 6.90 -11.58 2.42
C SER A 155 6.21 -10.76 1.34
N ARG A 156 6.96 -10.36 0.31
CA ARG A 156 6.41 -9.64 -0.84
C ARG A 156 5.27 -10.42 -1.51
N ALA A 157 5.40 -11.74 -1.60
CA ALA A 157 4.36 -12.60 -2.15
C ALA A 157 3.08 -12.58 -1.29
N ASP A 158 3.21 -12.53 0.05
CA ASP A 158 2.06 -12.42 0.94
C ASP A 158 1.35 -11.05 0.78
N VAL A 159 2.12 -9.98 0.60
CA VAL A 159 1.58 -8.64 0.28
C VAL A 159 0.86 -8.65 -1.06
N GLU A 160 1.46 -9.21 -2.11
CA GLU A 160 0.84 -9.26 -3.44
C GLU A 160 -0.44 -10.11 -3.46
N ALA A 161 -0.46 -11.25 -2.74
CA ALA A 161 -1.66 -12.06 -2.58
C ALA A 161 -2.77 -11.31 -1.83
N ALA A 162 -2.42 -10.53 -0.80
CA ALA A 162 -3.39 -9.69 -0.10
C ALA A 162 -3.95 -8.56 -0.97
N LEU A 163 -3.10 -7.90 -1.77
CA LEU A 163 -3.51 -6.88 -2.73
C LEU A 163 -4.45 -7.46 -3.81
N GLU A 164 -4.14 -8.64 -4.32
CA GLU A 164 -4.97 -9.32 -5.31
C GLU A 164 -6.37 -9.63 -4.75
N SER A 165 -6.46 -10.13 -3.51
CA SER A 165 -7.76 -10.35 -2.86
C SER A 165 -8.55 -9.07 -2.62
N LEU A 166 -7.87 -7.96 -2.29
CA LEU A 166 -8.51 -6.64 -2.16
C LEU A 166 -9.05 -6.15 -3.52
N CYS A 167 -8.26 -6.26 -4.57
CA CYS A 167 -8.66 -5.92 -5.94
C CYS A 167 -9.89 -6.72 -6.36
N LYS A 168 -9.91 -8.02 -6.07
CA LYS A 168 -11.03 -8.92 -6.38
C LYS A 168 -12.34 -8.44 -5.75
N VAL A 169 -12.32 -8.08 -4.46
CA VAL A 169 -13.51 -7.53 -3.76
C VAL A 169 -14.02 -6.25 -4.46
N MET A 170 -13.12 -5.30 -4.71
CA MET A 170 -13.48 -4.01 -5.29
C MET A 170 -14.01 -4.16 -6.72
N ASN A 171 -13.36 -5.00 -7.52
CA ASN A 171 -13.73 -5.24 -8.92
C ASN A 171 -15.01 -6.08 -9.07
N SER A 172 -15.33 -6.98 -8.13
CA SER A 172 -16.61 -7.69 -8.14
C SER A 172 -17.80 -6.74 -7.97
N VAL A 173 -17.68 -5.76 -7.07
CA VAL A 173 -18.71 -4.73 -6.87
C VAL A 173 -18.79 -3.81 -8.09
N GLU A 174 -17.64 -3.31 -8.57
CA GLU A 174 -17.59 -2.40 -9.71
C GLU A 174 -18.13 -3.05 -10.99
N LEU A 175 -17.76 -4.30 -11.27
CA LEU A 175 -18.22 -5.03 -12.45
C LEU A 175 -19.73 -5.18 -12.48
N HIS A 176 -20.36 -5.46 -11.34
CA HIS A 176 -21.80 -5.65 -11.28
C HIS A 176 -22.57 -4.35 -11.53
N TYR A 177 -22.17 -3.24 -10.91
CA TYR A 177 -22.91 -1.97 -11.00
C TYR A 177 -22.50 -1.09 -12.18
N GLU A 178 -21.29 -1.27 -12.71
CA GLU A 178 -20.74 -0.38 -13.74
C GLU A 178 -20.31 -1.08 -15.02
N ASN A 179 -20.33 -2.41 -15.06
CA ASN A 179 -19.82 -3.21 -16.17
C ASN A 179 -18.38 -2.85 -16.55
N ALA A 180 -17.57 -2.51 -15.55
CA ALA A 180 -16.18 -2.10 -15.67
C ALA A 180 -15.35 -2.66 -14.50
N THR A 181 -14.03 -2.62 -14.63
CA THR A 181 -13.11 -2.97 -13.53
C THR A 181 -11.95 -1.98 -13.51
N THR A 182 -11.35 -1.82 -12.34
CA THR A 182 -10.17 -0.98 -12.15
C THR A 182 -8.91 -1.83 -12.14
N SER A 183 -7.91 -1.41 -12.91
CA SER A 183 -6.60 -2.04 -12.95
C SER A 183 -5.64 -1.41 -11.92
N TYR A 184 -5.75 -1.82 -10.67
CA TYR A 184 -4.92 -1.30 -9.57
C TYR A 184 -3.42 -1.61 -9.72
N TRP A 185 -3.04 -2.65 -10.46
CA TRP A 185 -1.63 -2.95 -10.74
C TRP A 185 -0.96 -1.97 -11.71
N ASN A 186 -1.77 -1.25 -12.50
CA ASN A 186 -1.31 -0.34 -13.54
C ASN A 186 -1.41 1.14 -13.12
N VAL A 187 -1.31 1.43 -11.82
CA VAL A 187 -1.24 2.81 -11.32
C VAL A 187 -0.10 3.58 -11.99
N ILE A 188 -0.43 4.79 -12.43
CA ILE A 188 0.54 5.71 -13.03
C ILE A 188 1.33 6.34 -11.88
N VAL A 189 2.64 6.21 -11.98
CA VAL A 189 3.58 6.86 -11.07
C VAL A 189 4.01 8.16 -11.74
N ALA A 190 4.02 9.27 -10.99
CA ALA A 190 4.51 10.54 -11.51
C ALA A 190 5.99 10.44 -11.92
N ASP A 191 6.39 11.25 -12.89
CA ASP A 191 7.79 11.32 -13.35
C ASP A 191 8.77 11.73 -12.24
N SER A 192 8.28 12.20 -11.09
CA SER A 192 9.04 12.57 -9.89
C SER A 192 9.17 11.44 -8.85
N GLY A 193 8.76 10.20 -9.16
CA GLY A 193 8.83 9.04 -8.26
C GLY A 193 10.20 8.37 -8.18
N ALA A 194 10.20 7.08 -7.84
CA ALA A 194 11.40 6.26 -7.60
C ALA A 194 12.40 6.29 -8.76
N GLU A 195 11.90 6.34 -10.00
CA GLU A 195 12.76 6.40 -11.20
C GLU A 195 13.60 7.67 -11.25
N ALA A 196 12.98 8.83 -11.00
CA ALA A 196 13.71 10.09 -10.95
C ALA A 196 14.72 10.09 -9.81
N LEU A 197 14.35 9.56 -8.63
CA LEU A 197 15.28 9.43 -7.52
C LEU A 197 16.50 8.59 -7.92
N LEU A 198 16.30 7.40 -8.51
CA LEU A 198 17.38 6.55 -8.98
C LEU A 198 18.25 7.24 -10.04
N TYR A 199 17.64 7.95 -10.98
CA TYR A 199 18.36 8.74 -11.98
C TYR A 199 19.28 9.77 -11.32
N TYR A 200 18.74 10.62 -10.44
CA TYR A 200 19.52 11.68 -9.80
C TYR A 200 20.58 11.16 -8.83
N LEU A 201 20.32 10.04 -8.13
CA LEU A 201 21.32 9.38 -7.30
C LEU A 201 22.50 8.87 -8.15
N SER A 202 22.22 8.27 -9.30
CA SER A 202 23.26 7.79 -10.22
C SER A 202 24.10 8.96 -10.73
N SER A 203 23.47 10.00 -11.26
CA SER A 203 24.17 11.19 -11.72
C SER A 203 24.97 11.89 -10.61
N GLY A 204 24.45 11.87 -9.38
CA GLY A 204 25.13 12.41 -8.21
C GLY A 204 26.42 11.69 -7.85
N LEU A 205 26.44 10.35 -7.97
CA LEU A 205 27.65 9.54 -7.77
C LEU A 205 28.69 9.79 -8.88
N ASP A 206 28.26 9.81 -10.14
CA ASP A 206 29.15 10.07 -11.28
C ASP A 206 29.84 11.45 -11.14
N ALA A 207 29.08 12.46 -10.72
CA ALA A 207 29.61 13.78 -10.43
C ALA A 207 30.56 13.79 -9.21
N ASP A 208 30.31 12.95 -8.19
CA ASP A 208 31.18 12.84 -7.03
C ASP A 208 32.52 12.18 -7.35
N GLU A 209 32.52 11.15 -8.19
CA GLU A 209 33.75 10.55 -8.70
C GLU A 209 34.60 11.56 -9.48
N THR A 210 33.94 12.39 -10.30
CA THR A 210 34.62 13.47 -11.03
C THR A 210 35.23 14.49 -10.07
N ARG A 211 34.48 14.96 -9.06
CA ARG A 211 35.00 15.88 -8.02
C ARG A 211 36.18 15.30 -7.26
N LYS A 212 36.14 14.01 -6.91
CA LYS A 212 37.24 13.32 -6.23
C LYS A 212 38.51 13.30 -7.07
N LYS A 213 38.41 13.08 -8.38
CA LYS A 213 39.55 13.16 -9.32
C LYS A 213 40.14 14.57 -9.39
N GLU A 214 39.32 15.60 -9.21
CA GLU A 214 39.73 17.01 -9.12
C GLU A 214 40.25 17.41 -7.72
N GLY A 215 40.38 16.48 -6.77
CA GLY A 215 40.81 16.77 -5.40
C GLY A 215 39.76 17.46 -4.53
N LYS A 216 38.51 17.60 -5.01
CA LYS A 216 37.40 18.17 -4.26
C LYS A 216 36.69 17.08 -3.45
N ARG A 217 36.29 17.39 -2.22
CA ARG A 217 35.46 16.51 -1.39
C ARG A 217 34.14 17.18 -1.05
N TRP A 218 33.08 16.38 -1.02
CA TRP A 218 31.81 16.79 -0.43
C TRP A 218 32.02 17.20 1.03
N LYS A 219 31.41 18.32 1.42
CA LYS A 219 31.35 18.78 2.80
C LYS A 219 29.87 18.84 3.21
N PRO A 220 29.47 18.24 4.34
CA PRO A 220 28.13 18.40 4.86
C PRO A 220 27.84 19.89 5.09
N VAL A 221 26.68 20.35 4.63
CA VAL A 221 26.16 21.67 5.01
C VAL A 221 25.38 21.47 6.30
N HIS A 222 25.87 22.07 7.38
CA HIS A 222 25.11 22.17 8.62
C HIS A 222 24.19 23.38 8.49
N TYR A 223 22.89 23.12 8.35
CA TYR A 223 21.84 24.13 8.42
C TYR A 223 21.53 24.49 9.87
#